data_AF-A0A139BN79-F1
#
_entry.id   AF-A0A139BN79-F1
#
_cell.length_a   1.000
_cell.length_b   1.000
_cell.length_c   1.000
_cell.angle_alpha   90.00
_cell.angle_beta   90.00
_cell.angle_gamma   90.00
#
_symmetry.space_group_name_H-M   'P 1'
#
loop_
_entity.id
_entity.type
_entity.pdbx_description
1 polymer ?
#
loop_
_entity_poly.entity_id
_entity_poly.type
_entity_poly.pdbx_seq_one_letter_code
_entity_poly.pdbx_strand_id
1 'polypeptide(L)'
;MPGGRKPEGELALTNAERQARYRVRHLAEHLPAIERQPRPPRQSRGKRWDNALAVMMTVQAECAAWFEVLPESLRDSATAEALREIIDLDLESIAAVRPPRGYGRD
;
A
#
# COMPACT_ATOMS: atom_id res chain seq x y z
N MET A 1 19.12 -37.36 19.43
CA MET A 1 17.84 -37.64 18.74
C MET A 1 16.70 -37.33 19.70
N PRO A 2 15.74 -36.43 19.38
CA PRO A 2 14.62 -36.21 20.29
C PRO A 2 13.64 -37.39 20.17
N GLY A 3 13.44 -38.10 21.28
CA GLY A 3 12.54 -39.25 21.37
C GLY A 3 11.09 -38.83 21.11
N GLY A 4 10.43 -39.56 20.20
CA GLY A 4 8.99 -39.38 19.96
C GLY A 4 8.18 -39.61 21.24
N ARG A 5 7.03 -38.92 21.34
CA ARG A 5 6.13 -39.02 22.50
C ARG A 5 5.71 -40.48 22.71
N LYS A 6 5.89 -40.99 23.93
CA LYS A 6 5.38 -42.32 24.32
C LYS A 6 3.84 -42.31 24.25
N PRO A 7 3.22 -43.38 23.73
CA PRO A 7 1.77 -43.51 23.74
C PRO A 7 1.27 -43.58 25.18
N GLU A 8 0.24 -42.79 25.50
CA GLU A 8 -0.34 -42.67 26.86
C GLU A 8 -1.35 -43.80 27.19
N GLY A 9 -1.36 -44.90 26.44
CA GLY A 9 -2.26 -46.04 26.67
C GLY A 9 -1.64 -47.38 26.27
N GLU A 10 -2.11 -48.47 26.90
CA GLU A 10 -1.59 -49.84 26.70
C GLU A 10 -1.83 -50.38 25.28
N LEU A 11 -2.72 -49.77 24.49
CA LEU A 11 -3.00 -50.13 23.11
C LEU A 11 -2.67 -48.96 22.16
N ALA A 12 -1.98 -49.27 21.07
CA ALA A 12 -1.74 -48.31 20.00
C ALA A 12 -3.08 -47.88 19.39
N LEU A 13 -3.34 -46.56 19.39
CA LEU A 13 -4.53 -45.97 18.75
C LEU A 13 -4.68 -46.52 17.33
N THR A 14 -5.89 -46.98 17.02
CA THR A 14 -6.22 -47.41 15.66
C THR A 14 -6.13 -46.21 14.71
N ASN A 15 -5.95 -46.49 13.41
CA ASN A 15 -5.87 -45.42 12.40
C ASN A 15 -7.14 -44.55 12.41
N ALA A 16 -8.31 -45.16 12.63
CA ALA A 16 -9.60 -44.47 12.71
C ALA A 16 -9.65 -43.46 13.87
N GLU A 17 -9.20 -43.87 15.06
CA GLU A 17 -9.17 -42.98 16.24
C GLU A 17 -8.14 -41.87 16.09
N ARG A 18 -7.01 -42.16 15.44
CA ARG A 18 -6.00 -41.15 15.11
C ARG A 18 -6.57 -40.12 14.15
N GLN A 19 -7.31 -40.56 13.13
CA GLN A 19 -7.96 -39.67 12.16
C GLN A 19 -9.06 -38.83 12.82
N ALA A 20 -9.84 -39.42 13.73
CA ALA A 20 -10.87 -38.70 14.50
C ALA A 20 -10.23 -37.61 15.39
N ARG A 21 -9.16 -37.94 16.12
CA ARG A 21 -8.43 -36.98 16.96
C ARG A 21 -7.77 -35.88 16.13
N TYR A 22 -7.23 -36.21 14.97
CA TYR A 22 -6.70 -35.23 14.02
C TYR A 22 -7.78 -34.25 13.57
N ARG A 23 -8.95 -34.75 13.16
CA ARG A 23 -10.08 -33.90 12.75
C ARG A 23 -10.56 -32.99 13.88
N VAL A 24 -10.70 -33.51 15.10
CA VAL A 24 -11.10 -32.71 16.26
C VAL A 24 -10.09 -31.59 16.55
N ARG A 25 -8.79 -31.88 16.49
CA ARG A 25 -7.74 -30.87 16.66
C ARG A 25 -7.78 -29.83 15.54
N HIS A 26 -7.88 -30.26 14.29
CA HIS A 26 -7.92 -29.35 13.14
C HIS A 26 -9.17 -28.46 13.12
N LEU A 27 -10.30 -28.98 13.58
CA LEU A 27 -11.54 -28.21 13.69
C LEU A 27 -11.44 -27.17 14.82
N ALA A 28 -10.75 -27.50 15.92
CA ALA A 28 -10.50 -26.59 17.03
C ALA A 28 -9.40 -25.55 16.73
N GLU A 29 -8.45 -25.86 15.83
CA GLU A 29 -7.37 -24.98 15.39
C GLU A 29 -7.79 -24.01 14.27
N HIS A 30 -9.03 -24.09 13.77
CA HIS A 30 -9.66 -23.04 12.96
C HIS A 30 -9.98 -21.82 13.83
N LEU A 31 -8.94 -21.19 14.39
CA LEU A 31 -8.99 -19.77 14.74
C LEU A 31 -9.41 -19.00 13.48
N PRO A 32 -10.30 -17.99 13.58
CA PRO A 32 -10.64 -17.18 12.42
C PRO A 32 -9.32 -16.66 11.85
N ALA A 33 -9.05 -17.02 10.60
CA ALA A 33 -7.91 -16.47 9.89
C ALA A 33 -8.02 -14.96 10.04
N ILE A 34 -7.08 -14.34 10.76
CA ILE A 34 -7.00 -12.89 10.83
C ILE A 34 -6.95 -12.47 9.37
N GLU A 35 -8.03 -11.87 8.87
CA GLU A 35 -8.11 -11.32 7.53
C GLU A 35 -7.06 -10.22 7.46
N ARG A 36 -5.82 -10.61 7.15
CA ARG A 36 -4.76 -9.67 6.89
C ARG A 36 -5.21 -8.95 5.64
N GLN A 37 -5.57 -7.67 5.80
CA GLN A 37 -5.83 -6.80 4.67
C GLN A 37 -4.75 -7.05 3.61
N PRO A 38 -5.13 -7.32 2.35
CA PRO A 38 -4.16 -7.49 1.28
C PRO A 38 -3.25 -6.28 1.29
N ARG A 39 -1.95 -6.49 1.55
CA ARG A 39 -0.98 -5.40 1.48
C ARG A 39 -1.10 -4.83 0.06
N PRO A 40 -1.28 -3.51 -0.11
CA PRO A 40 -1.32 -2.94 -1.45
C PRO A 40 -0.07 -3.39 -2.19
N PRO A 41 -0.20 -3.76 -3.49
CA PRO A 41 0.93 -4.28 -4.25
C PRO A 41 2.08 -3.30 -4.13
N ARG A 42 3.28 -3.84 -3.86
CA ARG A 42 4.49 -3.02 -3.74
C ARG A 42 4.68 -2.27 -5.05
N GLN A 43 4.41 -0.97 -5.05
CA GLN A 43 4.66 -0.12 -6.22
C GLN A 43 6.18 0.09 -6.33
N SER A 44 6.71 -0.08 -7.54
CA SER A 44 8.09 0.29 -7.86
C SER A 44 8.33 1.77 -7.52
N ARG A 45 9.59 2.15 -7.29
CA ARG A 45 9.91 3.56 -6.99
C ARG A 45 9.51 4.47 -8.16
N GLY A 46 9.74 4.01 -9.38
CA GLY A 46 9.30 4.71 -10.59
C GLY A 46 7.78 4.92 -10.63
N LYS A 47 6.99 3.88 -10.34
CA LYS A 47 5.53 4.01 -10.31
C LYS A 47 5.04 4.96 -9.24
N ARG A 48 5.66 4.96 -8.06
CA ARG A 48 5.34 5.93 -6.99
C ARG A 48 5.68 7.36 -7.40
N TRP A 49 6.80 7.55 -8.09
CA TRP A 49 7.24 8.84 -8.62
C TRP A 49 6.25 9.38 -9.66
N ASP A 50 5.90 8.55 -10.64
CA ASP A 50 4.93 8.90 -11.69
C ASP A 50 3.55 9.24 -11.10
N ASN A 51 3.07 8.42 -10.16
CA ASN A 51 1.80 8.68 -9.49
C ASN A 51 1.81 9.99 -8.70
N ALA A 52 2.90 10.29 -7.99
CA ALA A 52 3.03 11.54 -7.25
C ALA A 52 3.04 12.76 -8.19
N LEU A 53 3.79 12.68 -9.29
CA LEU A 53 3.82 13.73 -10.31
C LEU A 53 2.46 13.95 -10.95
N ALA A 54 1.74 12.87 -11.29
CA ALA A 54 0.39 12.97 -11.84
C ALA A 54 -0.55 13.70 -10.87
N VAL A 55 -0.49 13.38 -9.58
CA VAL A 55 -1.30 14.07 -8.56
C VAL A 55 -0.93 15.55 -8.46
N MET A 56 0.37 15.89 -8.45
CA MET A 56 0.81 17.29 -8.39
C MET A 56 0.37 18.09 -9.62
N MET A 57 0.47 17.50 -10.82
CA MET A 57 0.02 18.13 -12.06
C MET A 57 -1.49 18.37 -12.08
N THR A 58 -2.28 17.42 -11.56
CA THR A 58 -3.73 17.62 -11.41
C THR A 58 -4.04 18.80 -10.49
N VAL A 59 -3.40 18.87 -9.31
CA VAL A 59 -3.61 19.98 -8.37
C VAL A 59 -3.18 21.31 -8.99
N GLN A 60 -2.07 21.35 -9.72
CA GLN A 60 -1.61 22.55 -10.42
C GLN A 60 -2.64 23.02 -11.46
N ALA A 61 -3.22 22.10 -12.24
CA ALA A 61 -4.26 22.42 -13.21
C ALA A 61 -5.54 22.93 -12.54
N GLU A 62 -5.94 22.35 -11.40
CA GLU A 62 -7.06 22.83 -10.59
C GLU A 62 -6.80 24.23 -10.03
N CYS A 63 -5.59 24.51 -9.53
CA CYS A 63 -5.18 25.83 -9.09
C CYS A 63 -5.18 26.86 -10.23
N ALA A 64 -4.71 26.48 -11.42
CA ALA A 64 -4.78 27.35 -12.61
C ALA A 64 -6.23 27.68 -12.98
N ALA A 65 -7.11 26.68 -13.04
CA ALA A 65 -8.52 26.90 -13.32
C ALA A 65 -9.19 27.80 -12.29
N TRP A 66 -8.85 27.65 -11.01
CA TRP A 66 -9.34 28.53 -9.96
C TRP A 66 -8.80 29.97 -10.10
N PHE A 67 -7.52 30.14 -10.44
CA PHE A 67 -6.92 31.45 -10.65
C PHE A 67 -7.54 32.21 -11.84
N GLU A 68 -7.89 31.50 -12.92
CA GLU A 68 -8.55 32.09 -14.09
C GLU A 68 -9.92 32.72 -13.75
N VAL A 69 -10.71 32.05 -12.90
CA VAL A 69 -12.05 32.53 -12.50
C VAL A 69 -12.03 33.42 -11.26
N LEU A 70 -10.84 33.76 -10.74
CA LEU A 70 -10.70 34.53 -9.51
C LEU A 70 -11.20 35.99 -9.72
N PRO A 71 -12.08 36.50 -8.84
CA PRO A 71 -12.55 37.89 -8.90
C PRO A 71 -11.41 38.89 -8.84
N GLU A 72 -11.53 40.00 -9.56
CA GLU A 72 -10.50 41.05 -9.63
C GLU A 72 -10.15 41.60 -8.24
N SER A 73 -11.14 41.74 -7.36
CA SER A 73 -10.94 42.21 -5.98
C SER A 73 -10.05 41.30 -5.12
N LEU A 74 -9.78 40.07 -5.57
CA LEU A 74 -8.93 39.10 -4.87
C LEU A 74 -7.58 38.89 -5.57
N ARG A 75 -7.29 39.58 -6.68
CA ARG A 75 -6.05 39.38 -7.47
C ARG A 75 -4.77 39.75 -6.73
N ASP A 76 -4.87 40.70 -5.78
CA ASP A 76 -3.76 41.15 -4.94
C ASP A 76 -3.78 40.50 -3.54
N SER A 77 -4.61 39.47 -3.35
CA SER A 77 -4.69 38.75 -2.07
C SER A 77 -3.58 37.70 -1.93
N ALA A 78 -3.27 37.32 -0.70
CA ALA A 78 -2.38 36.20 -0.40
C ALA A 78 -2.82 34.88 -1.06
N THR A 79 -4.13 34.70 -1.30
CA THR A 79 -4.64 33.53 -2.02
C THR A 79 -4.21 33.53 -3.49
N ALA A 80 -4.26 34.68 -4.16
CA ALA A 80 -3.84 34.81 -5.56
C ALA A 80 -2.34 34.64 -5.73
N GLU A 81 -1.56 35.07 -4.74
CA GLU A 81 -0.11 34.82 -4.69
C GLU A 81 0.18 33.32 -4.54
N ALA A 82 -0.43 32.66 -3.54
CA ALA A 82 -0.23 31.22 -3.32
C ALA A 82 -0.66 30.35 -4.52
N LEU A 83 -1.77 30.68 -5.19
CA LEU A 83 -2.19 29.98 -6.41
C LEU A 83 -1.14 30.09 -7.50
N ARG A 84 -0.56 31.28 -7.67
CA ARG A 84 0.44 31.54 -8.70
C ARG A 84 1.77 30.89 -8.39
N GLU A 85 2.20 30.88 -7.13
CA GLU A 85 3.37 30.08 -6.71
C GLU A 85 3.22 28.61 -7.06
N ILE A 86 2.03 28.02 -6.88
CA ILE A 86 1.75 26.63 -7.26
C ILE A 86 1.75 26.45 -8.78
N ILE A 87 1.13 27.37 -9.52
CA ILE A 87 1.08 27.35 -10.99
C ILE A 87 2.48 27.46 -11.61
N ASP A 88 3.35 28.26 -11.00
CA ASP A 88 4.71 28.53 -11.50
C ASP A 88 5.71 27.40 -11.16
N LEU A 89 5.30 26.37 -10.41
CA LEU A 89 6.14 25.19 -10.18
C LEU A 89 6.44 24.47 -11.51
N ASP A 90 7.71 24.35 -11.84
CA ASP A 90 8.17 23.60 -13.02
C ASP A 90 8.13 22.08 -12.79
N LEU A 91 6.91 21.54 -12.80
CA LEU A 91 6.66 20.10 -12.65
C LEU A 91 7.15 19.29 -13.86
N GLU A 92 7.29 19.91 -15.03
CA GLU A 92 7.82 19.27 -16.24
C GLU A 92 9.31 18.97 -16.10
N SER A 93 10.09 19.91 -15.57
CA SER A 93 11.51 19.69 -15.23
C SER A 93 11.67 18.58 -14.19
N ILE A 94 10.81 18.54 -13.17
CA ILE A 94 10.81 17.44 -12.20
C ILE A 94 10.45 16.11 -12.89
N ALA A 95 9.47 16.10 -13.79
CA ALA A 95 9.06 14.91 -14.54
C ALA A 95 10.16 14.36 -15.46
N ALA A 96 11.06 15.22 -15.94
CA ALA A 96 12.23 14.81 -16.71
C ALA A 96 13.25 14.01 -15.88
N VAL A 97 13.27 14.17 -14.55
CA VAL A 97 14.16 13.43 -13.66
C VAL A 97 13.55 12.07 -13.32
N ARG A 98 14.33 11.01 -13.52
CA ARG A 98 13.93 9.64 -13.16
C ARG A 98 14.63 9.18 -11.87
N PRO A 99 13.88 8.66 -10.89
CA PRO A 99 14.51 8.07 -9.72
C PRO A 99 15.37 6.87 -10.15
N PRO A 100 16.55 6.67 -9.52
CA PRO A 100 17.42 5.57 -9.87
C PRO A 100 16.71 4.24 -9.60
N ARG A 101 16.81 3.31 -10.55
CA ARG A 101 16.38 1.93 -10.37
C ARG A 101 17.22 1.34 -9.23
N GLY A 102 16.56 0.82 -8.21
CA GLY A 102 17.27 0.20 -7.10
C GLY A 102 18.11 -0.98 -7.59
N TYR A 103 19.23 -1.25 -6.92
CA TYR A 103 20.03 -2.45 -7.14
C TYR A 103 19.21 -3.70 -6.78
N GLY A 104 18.37 -4.16 -7.70
CA GLY A 104 17.86 -5.53 -7.70
C GLY A 104 16.35 -5.77 -7.66
N ARG A 105 15.47 -4.77 -7.51
CA ARG A 105 14.01 -4.97 -7.60
C ARG A 105 13.26 -3.69 -7.98
N ASP A 106 12.78 -3.63 -9.21
CA ASP A 106 11.46 -3.08 -9.55
C ASP A 106 10.60 -4.24 -10.08
#